data_AF-A0A363NUP5-F1
#
_entry.id   AF-A0A363NUP5-F1
#
_cell.length_a   1.000
_cell.length_b   1.000
_cell.length_c   1.000
_cell.angle_alpha   90.00
_cell.angle_beta   90.00
_cell.angle_gamma   90.00
#
_symmetry.space_group_name_H-M   'P 1'
#
loop_
_entity.id
_entity.type
_entity.pdbx_description
1 polymer ?
#
loop_
_entity_poly.entity_id
_entity_poly.type
_entity_poly.pdbx_seq_one_letter_code
_entity_poly.pdbx_strand_id
1 'polypeptide(L)'
;MEKELPIYTTQGVEFIVDVDKNELREKANPENSYPLYFMNDLGDAGYAFDHFDKATGKTLEILLPPFVALDPDGMARKYEKTLEELKSSTDFDVMVDQDLLKKRLDHGHLPTIDLAGQTFYADARIDLLRPKDDFSTMGIRFADLDDYYVLESNSYIFPYDPKTHELVNPDWENMTEYPKKLLLIEIPDVKVLDPVGWNRRNGYPETDDLKGIGLKLEFKAEIIPWNKSGIDELIAENRSKQPTKNTIKENNNLPEKKRGRKM
;
A
#
# COMPACT_ATOMS: atom_id res chain seq x y z
N MET A 1 -3.52 3.29 33.00
CA MET A 1 -2.16 3.63 33.44
C MET A 1 -1.32 3.51 32.19
N GLU A 2 -0.76 4.61 31.67
CA GLU A 2 0.20 4.52 30.55
C GLU A 2 1.37 3.65 31.02
N LYS A 3 1.65 2.58 30.29
CA LYS A 3 2.73 1.65 30.63
C LYS A 3 4.05 2.28 30.20
N GLU A 4 5.03 2.28 31.09
CA GLU A 4 6.37 2.75 30.77
C GLU A 4 7.02 1.77 29.80
N LEU A 5 7.45 2.27 28.64
CA LEU A 5 8.10 1.48 27.60
C LEU A 5 9.55 1.17 27.99
N PRO A 6 10.08 -0.03 27.67
CA PRO A 6 11.45 -0.38 28.01
C PRO A 6 12.46 0.48 27.26
N ILE A 7 13.59 0.73 27.93
CA ILE A 7 14.72 1.47 27.38
C ILE A 7 15.86 0.49 27.11
N TYR A 8 16.31 0.43 25.87
CA TYR A 8 17.51 -0.29 25.47
C TYR A 8 18.67 0.67 25.30
N THR A 9 19.80 0.39 25.96
CA THR A 9 21.01 1.22 25.86
C THR A 9 22.08 0.46 25.11
N THR A 10 22.61 1.07 24.06
CA THR A 10 23.73 0.51 23.30
C THR A 10 24.60 1.63 22.75
N GLN A 11 25.92 1.43 22.74
CA GLN A 11 26.90 2.42 22.25
C GLN A 11 26.72 3.84 22.81
N GLY A 12 26.18 3.97 24.03
CA GLY A 12 25.94 5.26 24.69
C GLY A 12 24.66 5.98 24.29
N VAL A 13 23.80 5.35 23.47
CA VAL A 13 22.50 5.88 23.05
C VAL A 13 21.38 5.09 23.73
N GLU A 14 20.37 5.80 24.23
CA GLU A 14 19.16 5.22 24.82
C GLU A 14 18.02 5.22 23.80
N PHE A 15 17.43 4.06 23.55
CA PHE A 15 16.26 3.89 22.69
C PHE A 15 15.06 3.40 23.49
N ILE A 16 13.93 4.05 23.30
CA ILE A 16 12.61 3.56 23.71
C ILE A 16 12.21 2.47 22.71
N VAL A 17 11.90 1.28 23.22
CA VAL A 17 11.40 0.16 22.41
C VAL A 17 9.88 0.20 22.43
N ASP A 18 9.27 0.38 21.26
CA ASP A 18 7.81 0.43 21.11
C ASP A 18 7.36 -0.76 20.26
N VAL A 19 7.07 -1.89 20.93
CA VAL A 19 6.56 -3.10 20.28
C VAL A 19 5.21 -2.85 19.62
N ASP A 20 4.35 -1.99 20.20
CA ASP A 20 3.02 -1.72 19.63
C ASP A 20 3.16 -1.13 18.23
N LYS A 21 4.11 -0.20 18.05
CA LYS A 21 4.43 0.41 16.75
C LYS A 21 5.49 -0.33 15.93
N ASN A 22 6.11 -1.39 16.47
CA ASN A 22 7.27 -2.06 15.88
C ASN A 22 8.38 -1.04 15.51
N GLU A 23 8.75 -0.16 16.42
CA GLU A 23 9.81 0.83 16.18
C GLU A 23 10.73 1.00 17.39
N LEU A 24 11.91 1.56 17.13
CA LEU A 24 12.78 2.12 18.15
C LEU A 24 12.82 3.63 18.00
N ARG A 25 12.78 4.34 19.12
CA ARG A 25 12.88 5.78 19.12
C ARG A 25 13.96 6.24 20.06
N GLU A 26 14.87 7.07 19.59
CA GLU A 26 15.89 7.65 20.46
C GLU A 26 15.23 8.51 21.54
N LYS A 27 15.61 8.27 22.80
CA LYS A 27 15.03 8.97 23.95
C LYS A 27 15.45 10.45 24.01
N ALA A 28 16.68 10.75 23.62
CA ALA A 28 17.21 12.13 23.63
C ALA A 28 16.74 12.96 22.43
N ASN A 29 16.41 12.31 21.30
CA ASN A 29 15.91 12.96 20.09
C ASN A 29 14.80 12.13 19.44
N PRO A 30 13.53 12.33 19.83
CA PRO A 30 12.40 11.53 19.34
C PRO A 30 12.15 11.56 17.83
N GLU A 31 12.74 12.52 17.10
CA GLU A 31 12.70 12.58 15.63
C GLU A 31 13.52 11.44 14.99
N ASN A 32 14.50 10.90 15.73
CA ASN A 32 15.21 9.70 15.32
C ASN A 32 14.35 8.48 15.70
N SER A 33 13.43 8.13 14.78
CA SER A 33 12.64 6.90 14.84
C SER A 33 13.09 5.91 13.79
N TYR A 34 13.12 4.64 14.16
CA TYR A 34 13.55 3.51 13.36
C TYR A 34 12.41 2.49 13.36
N PRO A 35 11.49 2.55 12.40
CA PRO A 35 10.50 1.49 12.19
C PRO A 35 11.19 0.19 11.76
N LEU A 36 10.69 -0.95 12.25
CA LEU A 36 11.19 -2.29 11.92
C LEU A 36 11.31 -2.52 10.41
N TYR A 37 10.36 -1.99 9.63
CA TYR A 37 10.34 -2.12 8.17
C TYR A 37 11.58 -1.53 7.47
N PHE A 38 12.28 -0.59 8.12
CA PHE A 38 13.50 0.03 7.59
C PHE A 38 14.78 -0.53 8.23
N MET A 39 14.68 -1.52 9.12
CA MET A 39 15.84 -2.19 9.71
C MET A 39 16.28 -3.37 8.85
N ASN A 40 17.58 -3.64 8.85
CA ASN A 40 18.11 -4.87 8.30
C ASN A 40 17.76 -6.03 9.24
N ASP A 41 17.01 -7.00 8.74
CA ASP A 41 16.67 -8.22 9.45
C ASP A 41 17.85 -9.20 9.43
N LEU A 42 18.38 -9.54 10.60
CA LEU A 42 19.49 -10.47 10.77
C LEU A 42 19.01 -11.87 11.23
N GLY A 43 17.70 -12.15 11.11
CA GLY A 43 17.08 -13.38 11.59
C GLY A 43 17.08 -13.44 13.12
N ASP A 44 17.55 -14.56 13.67
CA ASP A 44 17.58 -14.78 15.12
C ASP A 44 18.58 -13.89 15.86
N ALA A 45 19.53 -13.29 15.13
CA ALA A 45 20.48 -12.33 15.70
C ALA A 45 19.83 -10.96 16.00
N GLY A 46 18.61 -10.73 15.52
CA GLY A 46 17.85 -9.49 15.69
C GLY A 46 17.96 -8.58 14.48
N TYR A 47 18.32 -7.31 14.69
CA TYR A 47 18.22 -6.26 13.68
C TYR A 47 19.44 -5.35 13.67
N ALA A 48 19.66 -4.69 12.53
CA ALA A 48 20.64 -3.62 12.39
C ALA A 48 20.06 -2.39 11.71
N PHE A 49 20.52 -1.21 12.12
CA PHE A 49 20.19 0.05 11.44
C PHE A 49 21.27 1.11 11.65
N ASP A 50 21.32 2.06 10.73
CA ASP A 50 22.23 3.21 10.81
C ASP A 50 21.62 4.34 11.65
N HIS A 51 22.28 4.67 12.76
CA HIS A 51 21.93 5.80 13.62
C HIS A 51 22.83 7.00 13.33
N PHE A 52 22.23 8.14 12.98
CA PHE A 52 22.97 9.39 12.79
C PHE A 52 22.95 10.25 14.06
N ASP A 53 24.12 10.44 14.65
CA ASP A 53 24.33 11.35 15.76
C ASP A 53 24.59 12.76 15.23
N LYS A 54 23.60 13.65 15.43
CA LYS A 54 23.68 15.05 15.01
C LYS A 54 24.77 15.83 15.75
N ALA A 55 25.09 15.48 17.00
CA ALA A 55 26.06 16.22 17.81
C ALA A 55 27.49 15.97 17.32
N THR A 56 27.79 14.74 16.89
CA THR A 56 29.12 14.37 16.37
C THR A 56 29.20 14.37 14.85
N GLY A 57 28.05 14.39 14.15
CA GLY A 57 27.96 14.28 12.70
C GLY A 57 28.36 12.90 12.17
N LYS A 58 28.30 11.86 13.01
CA LYS A 58 28.72 10.50 12.67
C LYS A 58 27.52 9.57 12.55
N THR A 59 27.67 8.56 11.70
CA THR A 59 26.76 7.42 11.63
C THR A 59 27.35 6.25 12.42
N LEU A 60 26.53 5.63 13.25
CA LEU A 60 26.83 4.43 14.02
C LEU A 60 25.91 3.31 13.53
N GLU A 61 26.46 2.14 13.26
CA GLU A 61 25.64 0.94 13.04
C GLU A 61 25.18 0.41 14.41
N ILE A 62 23.88 0.36 14.63
CA ILE A 62 23.26 -0.14 15.85
C ILE A 62 22.82 -1.58 15.63
N LEU A 63 23.33 -2.49 16.47
CA LEU A 63 22.85 -3.86 16.57
C LEU A 63 21.83 -3.97 17.68
N LEU A 64 20.73 -4.63 17.36
CA LEU A 64 19.57 -4.75 18.20
C LEU A 64 19.19 -6.23 18.38
N PRO A 65 19.05 -6.73 19.62
CA PRO A 65 18.46 -8.04 19.87
C PRO A 65 17.03 -8.17 19.31
N PRO A 66 16.50 -9.39 19.14
CA PRO A 66 15.09 -9.61 18.83
C PRO A 66 14.14 -8.91 19.82
N PHE A 67 12.96 -8.49 19.35
CA PHE A 67 11.93 -7.84 20.17
C PHE A 67 11.43 -8.74 21.31
N VAL A 68 11.38 -10.06 21.12
CA VAL A 68 11.09 -11.02 22.20
C VAL A 68 12.07 -10.93 23.38
N ALA A 69 13.30 -10.46 23.15
CA ALA A 69 14.29 -10.23 24.21
C ALA A 69 14.21 -8.81 24.78
N LEU A 70 13.89 -7.81 23.96
CA LEU A 70 13.87 -6.40 24.35
C LEU A 70 12.65 -6.02 25.19
N ASP A 71 11.47 -6.50 24.80
CA ASP A 71 10.20 -6.22 25.47
C ASP A 71 9.30 -7.48 25.44
N PRO A 72 9.67 -8.53 26.19
CA PRO A 72 8.91 -9.77 26.23
C PRO A 72 7.47 -9.55 26.69
N ASP A 73 7.23 -8.63 27.63
CA ASP A 73 5.87 -8.29 28.09
C ASP A 73 5.05 -7.57 27.01
N GLY A 74 5.68 -6.69 26.23
CA GLY A 74 5.06 -6.02 25.08
C GLY A 74 4.70 -7.02 23.98
N MET A 75 5.64 -7.91 23.62
CA MET A 75 5.42 -8.97 22.63
C MET A 75 4.31 -9.93 23.05
N ALA A 76 4.33 -10.38 24.30
CA ALA A 76 3.31 -11.27 24.87
C ALA A 76 1.92 -10.65 24.76
N ARG A 77 1.78 -9.37 25.12
CA ARG A 77 0.52 -8.64 25.03
C ARG A 77 0.07 -8.43 23.58
N LYS A 78 0.95 -7.95 22.70
CA LYS A 78 0.61 -7.59 21.31
C LYS A 78 0.15 -8.79 20.49
N TYR A 79 0.84 -9.92 20.66
CA TYR A 79 0.61 -11.13 19.88
C TYR A 79 -0.17 -12.21 20.65
N GLU A 80 -0.77 -11.85 21.79
CA GLU A 80 -1.59 -12.74 22.62
C GLU A 80 -0.88 -14.06 23.01
N LYS A 81 0.40 -13.94 23.38
CA LYS A 81 1.26 -15.04 23.83
C LYS A 81 1.55 -14.94 25.33
N THR A 82 1.90 -16.06 25.94
CA THR A 82 2.46 -16.12 27.29
C THR A 82 3.97 -15.91 27.27
N LEU A 83 4.53 -15.39 28.37
CA LEU A 83 5.99 -15.27 28.51
C LEU A 83 6.72 -16.61 28.41
N GLU A 84 6.06 -17.73 28.75
CA GLU A 84 6.65 -19.06 28.63
C GLU A 84 6.78 -19.49 27.16
N GLU A 85 5.75 -19.23 26.35
CA GLU A 85 5.81 -19.49 24.90
C GLU A 85 6.94 -18.69 24.24
N LEU A 86 7.12 -17.42 24.63
CA LEU A 86 8.16 -16.55 24.07
C LEU A 86 9.58 -17.04 24.32
N LYS A 87 9.86 -17.77 25.42
CA LYS A 87 11.22 -18.23 25.75
C LYS A 87 11.83 -19.14 24.67
N SER A 88 10.99 -19.83 23.91
CA SER A 88 11.40 -20.74 22.84
C SER A 88 11.04 -20.23 21.44
N SER A 89 10.52 -19.01 21.34
CA SER A 89 10.07 -18.44 20.07
C SER A 89 11.01 -17.35 19.59
N THR A 90 11.17 -17.27 18.28
CA THR A 90 11.83 -16.15 17.61
C THR A 90 10.83 -15.03 17.35
N ASP A 91 11.31 -13.85 16.96
CA ASP A 91 10.42 -12.79 16.46
C ASP A 91 9.60 -13.28 15.26
N PHE A 92 10.16 -14.13 14.39
CA PHE A 92 9.44 -14.64 13.23
C PHE A 92 8.25 -15.51 13.64
N ASP A 93 8.46 -16.42 14.60
CA ASP A 93 7.42 -17.32 15.11
C ASP A 93 6.24 -16.55 15.74
N VAL A 94 6.52 -15.38 16.31
CA VAL A 94 5.56 -14.57 17.04
C VAL A 94 4.88 -13.53 16.16
N MET A 95 5.64 -12.86 15.29
CA MET A 95 5.17 -11.73 14.48
C MET A 95 4.47 -12.17 13.19
N VAL A 96 4.81 -13.35 12.68
CA VAL A 96 4.20 -13.90 11.47
C VAL A 96 3.19 -14.98 11.86
N ASP A 97 1.97 -14.88 11.33
CA ASP A 97 0.95 -15.91 11.51
C ASP A 97 1.38 -17.20 10.79
N GLN A 98 1.85 -18.16 11.58
CA GLN A 98 2.40 -19.43 11.09
C GLN A 98 1.33 -20.31 10.41
N ASP A 99 0.06 -20.20 10.80
CA ASP A 99 -1.03 -20.96 10.18
C ASP A 99 -1.37 -20.39 8.80
N LEU A 100 -1.40 -19.07 8.65
CA LEU A 100 -1.55 -18.42 7.35
C LEU A 100 -0.34 -18.69 6.46
N LEU A 101 0.87 -18.67 7.02
CA LEU A 101 2.09 -18.96 6.28
C LEU A 101 2.05 -20.39 5.74
N LYS A 102 1.68 -21.36 6.58
CA LYS A 102 1.48 -22.75 6.17
C LYS A 102 0.43 -22.90 5.07
N LYS A 103 -0.72 -22.21 5.20
CA LYS A 103 -1.75 -22.17 4.14
C LYS A 103 -1.19 -21.64 2.82
N ARG A 104 -0.36 -20.60 2.88
CA ARG A 104 0.23 -19.96 1.69
C ARG A 104 1.33 -20.78 1.04
N LEU A 105 2.22 -21.38 1.83
CA LEU A 105 3.40 -22.13 1.37
C LEU A 105 3.08 -23.58 1.04
N ASP A 106 2.48 -24.32 1.97
CA ASP A 106 2.29 -25.76 1.85
C ASP A 106 1.03 -26.10 1.04
N HIS A 107 -0.01 -25.28 1.15
CA HIS A 107 -1.31 -25.53 0.52
C HIS A 107 -1.58 -24.63 -0.69
N GLY A 108 -0.69 -23.67 -0.97
CA GLY A 108 -0.80 -22.78 -2.13
C GLY A 108 -2.02 -21.85 -2.09
N HIS A 109 -2.60 -21.59 -0.92
CA HIS A 109 -3.73 -20.66 -0.79
C HIS A 109 -3.28 -19.25 -1.15
N LEU A 110 -3.74 -18.74 -2.29
CA LEU A 110 -3.49 -17.37 -2.70
C LEU A 110 -4.31 -16.39 -1.86
N PRO A 111 -3.76 -15.21 -1.53
CA PRO A 111 -4.54 -14.12 -0.98
C PRO A 111 -5.67 -13.74 -1.93
N THR A 112 -6.77 -13.27 -1.36
CA THR A 112 -7.95 -12.83 -2.09
C THR A 112 -8.29 -11.40 -1.74
N ILE A 113 -8.88 -10.68 -2.69
CA ILE A 113 -9.39 -9.34 -2.48
C ILE A 113 -10.79 -9.20 -3.08
N ASP A 114 -11.71 -8.63 -2.31
CA ASP A 114 -13.03 -8.23 -2.78
C ASP A 114 -12.98 -6.83 -3.38
N LEU A 115 -13.25 -6.72 -4.70
CA LEU A 115 -13.43 -5.46 -5.40
C LEU A 115 -14.92 -5.29 -5.69
N ALA A 116 -15.59 -4.45 -4.89
CA ALA A 116 -17.00 -4.10 -5.06
C ALA A 116 -17.95 -5.31 -5.18
N GLY A 117 -17.71 -6.38 -4.41
CA GLY A 117 -18.52 -7.61 -4.40
C GLY A 117 -18.04 -8.72 -5.33
N GLN A 118 -16.98 -8.48 -6.11
CA GLN A 118 -16.33 -9.52 -6.91
C GLN A 118 -15.00 -9.92 -6.25
N THR A 119 -14.82 -11.22 -6.00
CA THR A 119 -13.57 -11.74 -5.44
C THR A 119 -12.54 -12.03 -6.52
N PHE A 120 -11.29 -11.63 -6.25
CA PHE A 120 -10.11 -11.91 -7.05
C PHE A 120 -9.06 -12.62 -6.20
N TYR A 121 -8.25 -13.46 -6.81
CA TYR A 121 -6.98 -13.92 -6.26
C TYR A 121 -5.90 -12.89 -6.59
N ALA A 122 -5.16 -12.43 -5.59
CA ALA A 122 -3.94 -11.66 -5.79
C ALA A 122 -2.78 -12.62 -6.03
N ASP A 123 -2.47 -12.91 -7.29
CA ASP A 123 -1.36 -13.79 -7.68
C ASP A 123 -0.18 -12.94 -8.15
N ALA A 124 0.58 -12.43 -7.19
CA ALA A 124 1.75 -11.57 -7.45
C ALA A 124 2.81 -12.29 -8.29
N ARG A 125 2.89 -13.63 -8.19
CA ARG A 125 3.85 -14.46 -8.93
C ARG A 125 3.67 -14.33 -10.45
N ILE A 126 2.43 -14.21 -10.92
CA ILE A 126 2.10 -14.10 -12.35
C ILE A 126 1.58 -12.71 -12.74
N ASP A 127 1.75 -11.72 -11.88
CA ASP A 127 1.36 -10.33 -12.13
C ASP A 127 -0.14 -10.08 -12.29
N LEU A 128 -1.01 -10.76 -11.52
CA LEU A 128 -2.45 -10.72 -11.81
C LEU A 128 -3.35 -10.69 -10.57
N LEU A 129 -4.27 -9.74 -10.54
CA LEU A 129 -5.56 -9.86 -9.85
C LEU A 129 -6.47 -10.73 -10.72
N ARG A 130 -6.47 -12.03 -10.44
CA ARG A 130 -7.20 -13.02 -11.24
C ARG A 130 -8.62 -13.19 -10.70
N PRO A 131 -9.67 -13.02 -11.51
CA PRO A 131 -11.04 -13.23 -11.04
C PRO A 131 -11.20 -14.66 -10.51
N LYS A 132 -11.91 -14.80 -9.38
CA LYS A 132 -12.12 -16.11 -8.75
C LYS A 132 -13.12 -16.95 -9.54
N ASP A 133 -14.26 -16.35 -9.89
CA ASP A 133 -15.42 -17.04 -10.46
C ASP A 133 -15.96 -16.35 -11.73
N ASP A 134 -15.28 -15.33 -12.23
CA ASP A 134 -15.64 -14.63 -13.48
C ASP A 134 -14.64 -14.97 -14.59
N PHE A 135 -15.11 -15.71 -15.59
CA PHE A 135 -14.31 -16.14 -16.74
C PHE A 135 -14.48 -15.23 -17.97
N SER A 136 -15.23 -14.12 -17.83
CA SER A 136 -15.44 -13.15 -18.91
C SER A 136 -14.28 -12.15 -19.06
N THR A 137 -13.45 -12.02 -18.01
CA THR A 137 -12.25 -11.19 -18.00
C THR A 137 -11.01 -12.00 -17.65
N MET A 138 -9.84 -11.54 -18.12
CA MET A 138 -8.55 -12.09 -17.73
C MET A 138 -8.10 -11.59 -16.34
N GLY A 139 -8.76 -10.56 -15.80
CA GLY A 139 -8.35 -9.88 -14.58
C GLY A 139 -7.53 -8.63 -14.85
N ILE A 140 -6.93 -8.08 -13.79
CA ILE A 140 -6.19 -6.81 -13.82
C ILE A 140 -4.72 -7.12 -13.51
N ARG A 141 -3.79 -6.69 -14.37
CA ARG A 141 -2.36 -6.89 -14.09
C ARG A 141 -1.88 -5.86 -13.10
N PHE A 142 -1.00 -6.24 -12.17
CA PHE A 142 -0.42 -5.26 -11.23
C PHE A 142 0.43 -4.22 -11.96
N ALA A 143 1.17 -4.62 -13.00
CA ALA A 143 1.92 -3.66 -13.82
C ALA A 143 1.03 -2.61 -14.51
N ASP A 144 -0.25 -2.90 -14.78
CA ASP A 144 -1.17 -1.90 -15.34
C ASP A 144 -1.65 -0.89 -14.28
N LEU A 145 -1.39 -1.15 -12.99
CA LEU A 145 -1.70 -0.28 -11.87
C LEU A 145 -0.56 0.66 -11.50
N ASP A 146 0.64 0.50 -12.05
CA ASP A 146 1.83 1.30 -11.69
C ASP A 146 1.60 2.81 -11.87
N ASP A 147 0.87 3.21 -12.92
CA ASP A 147 0.48 4.61 -13.17
C ASP A 147 -0.50 5.19 -12.12
N TYR A 148 -1.09 4.32 -11.29
CA TYR A 148 -2.07 4.65 -10.25
C TYR A 148 -1.51 4.48 -8.83
N TYR A 149 -0.20 4.23 -8.69
CA TYR A 149 0.45 4.06 -7.41
C TYR A 149 0.56 5.38 -6.64
N VAL A 150 0.16 5.36 -5.38
CA VAL A 150 0.22 6.49 -4.44
C VAL A 150 1.22 6.16 -3.35
N LEU A 151 2.34 6.88 -3.35
CA LEU A 151 3.47 6.62 -2.45
C LEU A 151 3.09 6.83 -0.98
N GLU A 152 2.29 7.85 -0.69
CA GLU A 152 1.92 8.25 0.67
C GLU A 152 1.11 7.17 1.40
N SER A 153 0.26 6.45 0.67
CA SER A 153 -0.60 5.38 1.20
C SER A 153 -0.07 3.98 0.90
N ASN A 154 1.02 3.86 0.12
CA ASN A 154 1.57 2.59 -0.37
C ASN A 154 0.48 1.69 -0.99
N SER A 155 -0.33 2.28 -1.86
CA SER A 155 -1.52 1.67 -2.45
C SER A 155 -1.70 2.08 -3.91
N TYR A 156 -2.55 1.35 -4.63
CA TYR A 156 -3.00 1.72 -5.96
C TYR A 156 -4.41 2.29 -5.87
N ILE A 157 -4.64 3.46 -6.46
CA ILE A 157 -5.96 4.12 -6.50
C ILE A 157 -6.39 4.32 -7.96
N PHE A 158 -7.31 3.48 -8.44
CA PHE A 158 -7.61 3.39 -9.88
C PHE A 158 -9.12 3.33 -10.20
N PRO A 159 -9.53 3.77 -11.41
CA PRO A 159 -10.90 3.65 -11.87
C PRO A 159 -11.23 2.20 -12.27
N TYR A 160 -12.34 1.68 -11.74
CA TYR A 160 -12.79 0.31 -11.91
C TYR A 160 -14.25 0.27 -12.42
N ASP A 161 -14.53 -0.55 -13.42
CA ASP A 161 -15.90 -0.83 -13.85
C ASP A 161 -16.43 -2.08 -13.13
N PRO A 162 -17.40 -1.94 -12.19
CA PRO A 162 -17.95 -3.07 -11.45
C PRO A 162 -18.86 -3.98 -12.29
N LYS A 163 -19.08 -3.69 -13.59
CA LYS A 163 -19.83 -4.56 -14.50
C LYS A 163 -18.95 -5.42 -15.37
N THR A 164 -17.84 -4.86 -15.86
CA THR A 164 -16.86 -5.61 -16.68
C THR A 164 -15.73 -6.18 -15.86
N HIS A 165 -15.60 -5.72 -14.61
CA HIS A 165 -14.56 -6.11 -13.66
C HIS A 165 -13.13 -5.76 -14.13
N GLU A 166 -13.01 -4.65 -14.85
CA GLU A 166 -11.77 -4.21 -15.47
C GLU A 166 -11.31 -2.86 -14.95
N LEU A 167 -9.99 -2.63 -15.06
CA LEU A 167 -9.38 -1.31 -14.99
C LEU A 167 -9.86 -0.49 -16.20
N VAL A 168 -10.33 0.72 -15.96
CA VAL A 168 -10.75 1.65 -17.01
C VAL A 168 -9.88 2.89 -16.98
N ASN A 169 -9.52 3.40 -18.16
CA ASN A 169 -8.90 4.72 -18.29
C ASN A 169 -9.98 5.74 -18.74
N PRO A 170 -10.50 6.59 -17.84
CA PRO A 170 -11.46 7.62 -18.20
C PRO A 170 -10.91 8.61 -19.23
N ASP A 171 -11.81 9.27 -19.97
CA ASP A 171 -11.45 10.41 -20.83
C ASP A 171 -11.15 11.64 -19.96
N TRP A 172 -9.94 11.67 -19.39
CA TRP A 172 -9.49 12.73 -18.49
C TRP A 172 -9.52 14.12 -19.15
N GLU A 173 -9.30 14.21 -20.46
CA GLU A 173 -9.25 15.47 -21.20
C GLU A 173 -10.63 16.13 -21.35
N ASN A 174 -11.69 15.32 -21.46
CA ASN A 174 -13.05 15.82 -21.66
C ASN A 174 -13.98 15.59 -20.45
N MET A 175 -13.46 15.06 -19.35
CA MET A 175 -14.22 14.81 -18.12
C MET A 175 -14.74 16.13 -17.53
N THR A 176 -16.07 16.30 -17.52
CA THR A 176 -16.73 17.49 -16.95
C THR A 176 -17.67 17.16 -15.79
N GLU A 177 -17.79 15.89 -15.42
CA GLU A 177 -18.50 15.39 -14.25
C GLU A 177 -17.85 14.10 -13.77
N TYR A 178 -18.09 13.73 -12.51
CA TYR A 178 -17.58 12.45 -12.00
C TYR A 178 -18.16 11.27 -12.80
N PRO A 179 -17.37 10.23 -13.07
CA PRO A 179 -17.86 9.01 -13.67
C PRO A 179 -18.97 8.36 -12.83
N LYS A 180 -20.18 8.26 -13.38
CA LYS A 180 -21.36 7.71 -12.66
C LYS A 180 -21.39 6.17 -12.62
N LYS A 181 -20.63 5.52 -13.50
CA LYS A 181 -20.62 4.05 -13.65
C LYS A 181 -19.32 3.42 -13.16
N LEU A 182 -18.29 4.22 -12.94
CA LEU A 182 -16.98 3.75 -12.48
C LEU A 182 -16.86 4.03 -10.99
N LEU A 183 -16.23 3.09 -10.29
CA LEU A 183 -15.79 3.27 -8.92
C LEU A 183 -14.32 3.69 -8.93
N LEU A 184 -13.92 4.49 -7.96
CA LEU A 184 -12.51 4.69 -7.66
C LEU A 184 -12.16 3.73 -6.51
N ILE A 185 -11.27 2.78 -6.77
CA ILE A 185 -10.94 1.71 -5.85
C ILE A 185 -9.51 1.88 -5.35
N GLU A 186 -9.31 1.68 -4.05
CA GLU A 186 -8.01 1.59 -3.42
C GLU A 186 -7.70 0.15 -3.00
N ILE A 187 -6.53 -0.35 -3.38
CA ILE A 187 -5.98 -1.63 -2.92
C ILE A 187 -4.52 -1.44 -2.47
N PRO A 188 -4.03 -2.22 -1.50
CA PRO A 188 -2.62 -2.17 -1.09
C PRO A 188 -1.65 -2.50 -2.23
N ASP A 189 -0.39 -2.09 -2.07
CA ASP A 189 0.71 -2.53 -2.91
C ASP A 189 0.76 -4.07 -3.06
N VAL A 190 1.21 -4.55 -4.22
CA VAL A 190 1.25 -5.97 -4.56
C VAL A 190 2.11 -6.79 -3.59
N LYS A 191 3.18 -6.20 -3.04
CA LYS A 191 4.01 -6.83 -2.00
C LYS A 191 3.26 -6.95 -0.67
N VAL A 192 2.29 -6.08 -0.39
CA VAL A 192 1.39 -6.22 0.78
C VAL A 192 0.32 -7.27 0.52
N LEU A 193 -0.22 -7.34 -0.70
CA LEU A 193 -1.27 -8.30 -1.06
C LEU A 193 -0.79 -9.75 -1.05
N ASP A 194 0.36 -10.04 -1.68
CA ASP A 194 0.96 -11.39 -1.71
C ASP A 194 2.50 -11.29 -1.58
N PRO A 195 3.04 -11.02 -0.38
CA PRO A 195 4.49 -10.88 -0.17
C PRO A 195 5.25 -12.13 -0.59
N VAL A 196 4.69 -13.32 -0.33
CA VAL A 196 5.29 -14.60 -0.76
C VAL A 196 5.36 -14.70 -2.28
N GLY A 197 4.26 -14.41 -2.99
CA GLY A 197 4.23 -14.43 -4.45
C GLY A 197 5.16 -13.39 -5.08
N TRP A 198 5.22 -12.20 -4.47
CA TRP A 198 6.13 -11.13 -4.86
C TRP A 198 7.59 -11.54 -4.72
N ASN A 199 7.96 -12.12 -3.58
CA ASN A 199 9.33 -12.59 -3.32
C ASN A 199 9.74 -13.67 -4.32
N ARG A 200 8.86 -14.65 -4.57
CA ARG A 200 9.07 -15.69 -5.60
C ARG A 200 9.34 -15.11 -6.99
N ARG A 201 8.54 -14.13 -7.42
CA ARG A 201 8.70 -13.50 -8.74
C ARG A 201 10.05 -12.79 -8.88
N ASN A 202 10.51 -12.15 -7.81
CA ASN A 202 11.72 -11.34 -7.81
C ASN A 202 12.99 -12.10 -7.37
N GLY A 203 12.86 -13.39 -7.04
CA GLY A 203 13.99 -14.23 -6.65
C GLY A 203 14.47 -14.05 -5.20
N TYR A 204 13.64 -13.47 -4.34
CA TYR A 204 13.89 -13.36 -2.90
C TYR A 204 13.39 -14.61 -2.16
N PRO A 205 13.98 -14.95 -1.00
CA PRO A 205 13.39 -15.90 -0.07
C PRO A 205 11.92 -15.60 0.22
N GLU A 206 11.11 -16.66 0.30
CA GLU A 206 9.65 -16.56 0.42
C GLU A 206 9.20 -15.87 1.73
N THR A 207 10.07 -15.88 2.74
CA THR A 207 9.82 -15.36 4.09
C THR A 207 10.35 -13.94 4.32
N ASP A 208 11.03 -13.35 3.32
CA ASP A 208 11.58 -12.01 3.44
C ASP A 208 10.48 -10.97 3.70
N ASP A 209 10.81 -9.99 4.55
CA ASP A 209 9.96 -8.88 4.98
C ASP A 209 8.64 -9.23 5.69
N LEU A 210 8.33 -10.53 5.91
CA LEU A 210 7.08 -10.94 6.53
C LEU A 210 6.90 -10.42 7.97
N LYS A 211 7.99 -10.21 8.73
CA LYS A 211 7.91 -9.60 10.07
C LYS A 211 7.46 -8.14 10.02
N GLY A 212 7.82 -7.40 8.96
CA GLY A 212 7.47 -5.99 8.78
C GLY A 212 6.11 -5.79 8.12
N ILE A 213 5.82 -6.57 7.07
CA ILE A 213 4.59 -6.46 6.27
C ILE A 213 3.42 -7.20 6.93
N GLY A 214 3.70 -8.34 7.57
CA GLY A 214 2.70 -9.31 7.98
C GLY A 214 2.20 -10.18 6.82
N LEU A 215 1.35 -11.15 7.14
CA LEU A 215 0.71 -12.01 6.15
C LEU A 215 -0.80 -12.02 6.39
N LYS A 216 -1.56 -11.79 5.31
CA LYS A 216 -3.02 -11.85 5.30
C LYS A 216 -3.48 -12.52 4.02
N LEU A 217 -4.57 -13.30 4.09
CA LEU A 217 -5.12 -14.01 2.92
C LEU A 217 -6.43 -13.41 2.41
N GLU A 218 -7.03 -12.46 3.13
CA GLU A 218 -8.33 -11.89 2.80
C GLU A 218 -8.29 -10.37 2.89
N PHE A 219 -8.58 -9.70 1.79
CA PHE A 219 -8.59 -8.26 1.66
C PHE A 219 -9.94 -7.80 1.15
N LYS A 220 -10.24 -6.54 1.41
CA LYS A 220 -11.39 -5.85 0.85
C LYS A 220 -10.91 -4.50 0.37
N ALA A 221 -11.20 -4.17 -0.87
CA ALA A 221 -10.82 -2.90 -1.45
C ALA A 221 -11.67 -1.76 -0.86
N GLU A 222 -11.07 -0.59 -0.72
CA GLU A 222 -11.81 0.61 -0.31
C GLU A 222 -12.38 1.33 -1.52
N ILE A 223 -13.62 1.81 -1.41
CA ILE A 223 -14.25 2.64 -2.45
C ILE A 223 -14.05 4.09 -2.05
N ILE A 224 -13.25 4.81 -2.84
CA ILE A 224 -12.91 6.20 -2.59
C ILE A 224 -13.93 7.10 -3.30
N PRO A 225 -14.54 8.08 -2.60
CA PRO A 225 -15.34 9.10 -3.25
C PRO A 225 -14.50 9.92 -4.25
N TRP A 226 -15.00 10.12 -5.47
CA TRP A 226 -14.31 10.88 -6.52
C TRP A 226 -13.90 12.30 -6.09
N ASN A 227 -14.67 12.96 -5.23
CA ASN A 227 -14.34 14.29 -4.71
C ASN A 227 -13.16 14.29 -3.71
N LYS A 228 -12.63 13.12 -3.34
CA LYS A 228 -11.41 12.98 -2.53
C LYS A 228 -10.16 12.68 -3.36
N SER A 229 -10.29 12.46 -4.67
CA SER A 229 -9.15 12.09 -5.52
C SER A 229 -8.40 13.27 -6.13
N GLY A 230 -8.86 14.50 -5.91
CA GLY A 230 -8.22 15.70 -6.46
C GLY A 230 -8.62 16.03 -7.91
N ILE A 231 -9.50 15.26 -8.55
CA ILE A 231 -9.91 15.51 -9.95
C ILE A 231 -10.88 16.70 -10.13
N ASP A 232 -11.23 17.39 -9.04
CA ASP A 232 -12.15 18.53 -9.07
C ASP A 232 -11.61 19.68 -9.91
N GLU A 233 -10.32 19.94 -9.80
CA GLU A 233 -9.62 20.97 -10.57
C GLU A 233 -9.62 20.62 -12.06
N LEU A 234 -9.32 19.36 -12.40
CA LEU A 234 -9.40 18.85 -13.78
C LEU A 234 -10.80 19.04 -14.38
N ILE A 235 -11.85 18.69 -13.63
CA ILE A 235 -13.24 18.87 -14.07
C ILE A 235 -13.57 20.34 -14.27
N ALA A 236 -13.14 21.23 -13.36
CA ALA A 236 -13.37 22.66 -13.46
C ALA A 236 -12.65 23.26 -14.69
N GLU A 237 -11.40 22.85 -14.94
CA GLU A 237 -10.65 23.26 -16.12
C GLU A 237 -11.34 22.81 -17.42
N ASN A 238 -11.73 21.55 -17.52
CA ASN A 238 -12.37 21.01 -18.71
C ASN A 238 -13.69 21.71 -19.02
N ARG A 239 -14.47 22.06 -17.99
CA ARG A 239 -15.69 22.89 -18.15
C ARG A 239 -15.38 24.27 -18.72
N SER A 240 -14.25 24.87 -18.35
CA SER A 240 -13.86 26.21 -18.85
C SER A 240 -13.32 26.19 -20.28
N LYS A 241 -12.73 25.07 -20.72
CA LYS A 241 -12.25 24.85 -22.10
C LYS A 241 -13.38 24.62 -23.11
N GLN A 242 -14.58 24.24 -22.65
CA GLN A 242 -15.72 24.04 -23.55
C GLN A 242 -16.25 25.38 -24.09
N PRO A 243 -16.45 25.52 -25.42
CA PRO A 243 -17.01 26.73 -25.99
C PRO A 243 -18.38 26.99 -25.39
N THR A 244 -18.57 28.17 -24.79
CA THR A 244 -19.87 28.58 -24.27
C THR A 244 -20.89 28.56 -25.42
N LYS A 245 -22.09 28.01 -25.17
CA LYS A 245 -23.20 27.99 -26.14
C LYS A 245 -23.54 29.37 -26.75
N ASN A 246 -23.05 30.47 -26.16
CA ASN A 246 -23.20 31.82 -26.68
C ASN A 246 -22.29 32.11 -27.89
N THR A 247 -21.08 31.54 -27.97
CA THR A 247 -20.15 31.78 -29.08
C THR A 247 -20.59 31.11 -30.38
N ILE A 248 -21.35 30.01 -30.29
CA ILE A 248 -21.89 29.30 -31.46
C ILE A 248 -23.08 30.05 -32.08
N LYS A 249 -23.83 30.83 -31.28
CA LYS A 249 -24.96 31.63 -31.80
C LYS A 249 -24.53 32.88 -32.57
N GLU A 250 -23.38 33.47 -32.25
CA GLU A 250 -22.90 34.67 -32.96
C GLU A 250 -22.36 34.34 -34.37
N ASN A 251 -21.77 33.16 -34.59
CA ASN A 251 -21.25 32.78 -35.91
C ASN A 251 -22.31 32.37 -36.94
N ASN A 252 -23.54 32.07 -36.52
CA ASN A 252 -24.65 31.75 -37.43
C ASN A 252 -25.43 32.99 -37.91
N ASN A 253 -25.04 34.20 -37.48
CA ASN A 253 -25.67 35.47 -37.87
C ASN A 253 -24.77 36.34 -38.77
N LEU A 254 -23.92 35.74 -39.60
CA LEU A 254 -23.24 36.47 -40.68
C LEU A 254 -24.17 36.55 -41.90
N PRO A 255 -24.54 37.75 -42.39
CA PRO A 255 -25.49 37.89 -43.49
C PRO A 255 -24.91 37.36 -44.80
N GLU A 256 -25.67 36.51 -45.50
CA GLU A 256 -25.36 36.02 -46.85
C GLU A 256 -25.13 37.20 -47.81
N LYS A 257 -23.88 37.37 -48.26
CA LYS A 257 -23.55 38.28 -49.37
C LYS A 257 -24.15 37.73 -50.67
N LYS A 258 -25.30 38.27 -51.07
CA LYS A 258 -25.87 38.09 -52.41
C LYS A 258 -24.82 38.44 -53.48
N ARG A 259 -24.45 37.46 -54.29
CA ARG A 259 -23.60 37.64 -55.48
C ARG A 259 -24.38 38.44 -56.54
N GLY A 260 -24.03 39.72 -56.68
CA GLY A 260 -24.48 40.55 -57.80
C GLY A 260 -23.67 40.25 -59.06
N ARG A 261 -24.37 39.83 -60.11
CA ARG A 261 -23.90 39.64 -61.50
C ARG A 261 -23.42 40.97 -62.09
N LYS A 262 -22.30 41.01 -62.79
CA LYS A 262 -22.02 42.05 -63.79
C LYS A 262 -21.63 41.42 -65.13
N MET A 263 -22.25 42.00 -66.15
CA MET A 263 -22.08 41.78 -67.59
C MET A 263 -20.67 42.15 -68.04
#